data_AF-A0A3M1QJA4-F1
#
_entry.id   AF-A0A3M1QJA4-F1
#
_cell.length_a   1.000
_cell.length_b   1.000
_cell.length_c   1.000
_cell.angle_alpha   90.00
_cell.angle_beta   90.00
_cell.angle_gamma   90.00
#
_symmetry.space_group_name_H-M   'P 1'
#
loop_
_entity.id
_entity.type
_entity.pdbx_description
1 polymer ?
#
loop_
_entity_poly.entity_id
_entity_poly.type
_entity_poly.pdbx_seq_one_letter_code
_entity_poly.pdbx_strand_id
1 'polypeptide(L)'
;MRAGRAWDEPTPMRTLHWYILRELLKTFALTVVALSVLFTMGGGLYNVMRYEGITPGDLFSVMPMLLPIVITLMMPIAALFSVTILYGRLAADNELTACRAAGINVHRLFLAAVVLAVGVTAFSLFATNLVIPRFMQQIEYFARSNIRNIVFNKIRQSGFVRYLN
;
A
#
# COMPACT_ATOMS: atom_id res chain seq x y z
N MET A 1 -29.74 32.94 -38.35
CA MET A 1 -29.08 31.62 -38.43
C MET A 1 -27.70 31.69 -37.80
N ARG A 2 -27.54 31.18 -36.57
CA ARG A 2 -26.29 30.72 -35.97
C ARG A 2 -26.67 29.69 -34.91
N ALA A 3 -26.94 28.48 -35.38
CA ALA A 3 -26.92 27.30 -34.54
C ALA A 3 -25.46 27.05 -34.16
N GLY A 4 -25.14 27.14 -32.87
CA GLY A 4 -23.76 27.08 -32.39
C GLY A 4 -23.69 26.47 -31.01
N ARG A 5 -23.90 25.14 -30.95
CA ARG A 5 -23.50 24.21 -29.89
C ARG A 5 -23.50 24.79 -28.46
N ALA A 6 -24.62 24.61 -27.76
CA ALA A 6 -24.62 24.57 -26.30
C ALA A 6 -23.88 23.29 -25.91
N TRP A 7 -22.58 23.41 -25.67
CA TRP A 7 -21.75 22.34 -25.16
C TRP A 7 -22.20 22.03 -23.73
N ASP A 8 -22.31 20.74 -23.41
CA ASP A 8 -22.42 20.24 -22.05
C ASP A 8 -21.14 20.58 -21.29
N GLU A 9 -20.92 21.86 -20.96
CA GLU A 9 -19.77 22.27 -20.17
C GLU A 9 -19.90 21.59 -18.81
N PRO A 10 -19.00 20.66 -18.46
CA PRO A 10 -19.08 20.00 -17.17
C PRO A 10 -19.02 21.08 -16.11
N THR A 11 -20.02 21.10 -15.23
CA THR A 11 -20.10 22.09 -14.17
C THR A 11 -18.75 22.17 -13.46
N PRO A 12 -18.23 23.37 -13.13
CA PRO A 12 -16.87 23.55 -12.59
C PRO A 12 -16.62 22.73 -11.31
N MET A 13 -17.69 22.34 -10.60
CA MET A 13 -17.58 21.41 -9.48
C MET A 13 -17.20 19.98 -9.89
N ARG A 14 -17.70 19.48 -11.02
CA ARG A 14 -17.45 18.11 -11.50
C ARG A 14 -16.02 17.94 -11.97
N THR A 15 -15.46 18.97 -12.61
CA THR A 15 -14.04 18.98 -13.04
C THR A 15 -13.10 19.00 -11.84
N LEU A 16 -13.39 19.80 -10.80
CA LEU A 16 -12.58 19.87 -9.58
C LEU A 16 -12.58 18.54 -8.80
N HIS A 17 -13.74 17.91 -8.60
CA HIS A 17 -13.79 16.61 -7.89
C HIS A 17 -13.04 15.52 -8.66
N TRP A 18 -13.17 15.51 -9.99
CA TRP A 18 -12.47 14.53 -10.82
C TRP A 18 -10.97 14.75 -10.84
N TYR A 19 -10.53 16.02 -10.84
CA TYR A 19 -9.12 16.39 -10.70
C TYR A 19 -8.54 15.86 -9.39
N ILE A 20 -9.16 16.18 -8.25
CA ILE A 20 -8.70 15.75 -6.93
C ILE A 20 -8.71 14.23 -6.81
N LEU A 21 -9.77 13.56 -7.28
CA LEU A 21 -9.84 12.10 -7.25
C LEU A 21 -8.73 11.45 -8.09
N ARG A 22 -8.46 11.99 -9.29
CA ARG A 22 -7.40 11.47 -10.17
C ARG A 22 -6.02 11.70 -9.56
N GLU A 23 -5.77 12.86 -8.97
CA GLU A 23 -4.49 13.14 -8.32
C GLU A 23 -4.31 12.33 -7.04
N LEU A 24 -5.39 12.11 -6.29
CA LEU A 24 -5.42 11.23 -5.13
C LEU A 24 -5.09 9.79 -5.52
N LEU A 25 -5.74 9.24 -6.54
CA LEU A 25 -5.48 7.86 -7.01
C LEU A 25 -4.05 7.68 -7.53
N LYS A 26 -3.50 8.68 -8.24
CA LYS A 26 -2.10 8.67 -8.69
C LYS A 26 -1.15 8.67 -7.50
N THR A 27 -1.35 9.58 -6.55
CA THR A 27 -0.51 9.69 -5.35
C THR A 27 -0.61 8.42 -4.50
N PHE A 28 -1.80 7.85 -4.37
CA PHE A 28 -2.05 6.58 -3.70
C PHE A 28 -1.30 5.42 -4.37
N ALA A 29 -1.41 5.24 -5.69
CA ALA A 29 -0.71 4.18 -6.39
C ALA A 29 0.81 4.29 -6.22
N LEU A 30 1.37 5.49 -6.36
CA LEU A 30 2.80 5.73 -6.15
C LEU A 30 3.23 5.43 -4.72
N THR A 31 2.44 5.83 -3.73
CA THR A 31 2.77 5.63 -2.31
C THR A 31 2.63 4.16 -1.89
N VAL A 32 1.67 3.40 -2.42
CA VAL A 32 1.59 1.95 -2.22
C VAL A 32 2.87 1.28 -2.72
N VAL A 33 3.30 1.60 -3.94
CA VAL A 33 4.52 1.03 -4.52
C VAL A 33 5.75 1.45 -3.71
N ALA A 34 5.90 2.74 -3.42
CA ALA A 34 7.04 3.27 -2.68
C ALA A 34 7.15 2.66 -1.28
N LEU A 35 6.05 2.60 -0.52
CA LEU A 35 6.05 2.00 0.82
C LEU A 35 6.28 0.49 0.78
N SER A 36 5.72 -0.22 -0.20
CA SER A 36 5.95 -1.66 -0.36
C SER A 36 7.41 -1.98 -0.69
N VAL A 37 8.03 -1.20 -1.58
CA VAL A 37 9.45 -1.32 -1.92
C VAL A 37 10.32 -0.95 -0.72
N LEU A 38 10.01 0.15 -0.04
CA LEU A 38 10.72 0.57 1.17
C LEU A 38 10.66 -0.49 2.27
N PHE A 39 9.50 -1.13 2.48
CA PHE A 39 9.34 -2.19 3.46
C PHE A 39 10.15 -3.45 3.10
N THR A 40 10.13 -3.82 1.82
CA THR A 40 10.80 -5.03 1.33
C THR A 40 12.33 -4.85 1.28
N MET A 41 12.81 -3.71 0.75
CA MET A 41 14.24 -3.41 0.60
C MET A 41 14.88 -2.82 1.85
N GLY A 42 14.14 -2.04 2.64
CA GLY A 42 14.61 -1.37 3.86
C GLY A 42 14.84 -2.31 5.06
N GLY A 43 14.88 -3.61 4.82
CA GLY A 43 15.17 -4.62 5.83
C GLY A 43 13.97 -5.01 6.70
N GLY A 44 12.77 -4.46 6.48
CA GLY A 44 11.57 -4.86 7.21
C GLY A 44 11.31 -6.37 7.11
N LEU A 45 11.40 -6.90 5.89
CA LEU A 45 11.23 -8.33 5.65
C LEU A 45 12.44 -9.17 6.08
N TYR A 46 13.65 -8.64 5.92
CA TYR A 46 14.88 -9.29 6.39
C TYR A 46 14.90 -9.46 7.92
N ASN A 47 14.49 -8.44 8.66
CA ASN A 47 14.43 -8.48 10.12
C ASN A 47 13.44 -9.54 10.60
N VAL A 48 12.23 -9.58 10.04
CA VAL A 48 11.22 -10.60 10.37
C VAL A 48 11.75 -12.01 10.13
N MET A 49 12.40 -12.24 8.99
CA MET A 49 12.90 -13.58 8.61
C MET A 49 14.16 -14.01 9.37
N ARG A 50 14.99 -13.06 9.80
CA ARG A 50 16.17 -13.34 10.63
C ARG A 50 15.78 -13.94 11.97
N TYR A 51 14.67 -13.50 12.57
CA TYR A 51 14.15 -14.09 13.81
C TYR A 51 13.69 -15.55 13.62
N GLU A 52 13.31 -15.93 12.41
CA GLU A 52 12.85 -17.30 12.09
C GLU A 52 13.96 -18.24 11.62
N GLY A 53 15.19 -17.76 11.42
CA GLY A 53 16.35 -18.60 11.05
C GLY A 53 16.41 -18.95 9.56
N ILE A 54 15.79 -18.14 8.70
CA ILE A 54 15.70 -18.38 7.25
C ILE A 54 16.94 -17.82 6.53
N THR A 55 17.49 -18.58 5.59
CA THR A 55 18.69 -18.20 4.83
C THR A 55 18.36 -17.12 3.79
N PRO A 56 19.27 -16.19 3.45
CA PRO A 56 19.03 -15.18 2.42
C PRO A 56 18.66 -15.73 1.03
N GLY A 57 19.08 -16.95 0.68
CA GLY A 57 18.69 -17.61 -0.57
C GLY A 57 17.23 -18.07 -0.60
N ASP A 58 16.72 -18.56 0.54
CA ASP A 58 15.32 -18.95 0.70
C ASP A 58 14.40 -17.74 0.62
N LEU A 59 14.87 -16.57 1.09
CA LEU A 59 14.16 -15.30 1.05
C LEU A 59 13.72 -14.91 -0.38
N PHE A 60 14.61 -15.05 -1.36
CA PHE A 60 14.30 -14.73 -2.76
C PHE A 60 13.23 -15.64 -3.36
N SER A 61 13.15 -16.89 -2.92
CA SER A 61 12.14 -17.84 -3.39
C SER A 61 10.76 -17.54 -2.82
N VAL A 62 10.69 -17.00 -1.60
CA VAL A 62 9.43 -16.67 -0.91
C VAL A 62 8.99 -15.22 -1.17
N MET A 63 9.89 -14.33 -1.61
CA MET A 63 9.57 -12.94 -2.00
C MET A 63 8.27 -12.78 -2.81
N PRO A 64 8.09 -13.48 -3.96
CA PRO A 64 6.89 -13.28 -4.78
C PRO A 64 5.59 -13.68 -4.08
N MET A 65 5.63 -14.63 -3.12
CA MET A 65 4.49 -14.95 -2.26
C MET A 65 4.20 -13.87 -1.22
N LEU A 66 5.24 -13.18 -0.74
CA LEU A 66 5.13 -12.18 0.31
C LEU A 66 4.70 -10.81 -0.22
N LEU A 67 5.05 -10.46 -1.45
CA LEU A 67 4.64 -9.20 -2.08
C LEU A 67 3.13 -8.89 -1.97
N PRO A 68 2.19 -9.79 -2.32
CA PRO A 68 0.77 -9.48 -2.21
C PRO A 68 0.31 -9.27 -0.77
N ILE A 69 0.95 -9.94 0.20
CA ILE A 69 0.69 -9.75 1.63
C ILE A 69 1.17 -8.36 2.06
N VAL A 70 2.41 -8.00 1.73
CA VAL A 70 3.01 -6.69 2.05
C VAL A 70 2.18 -5.56 1.45
N ILE A 71 1.82 -5.65 0.16
CA ILE A 71 1.00 -4.64 -0.51
C ILE A 71 -0.33 -4.47 0.23
N THR A 72 -1.01 -5.57 0.58
CA THR A 72 -2.30 -5.52 1.28
C THR A 72 -2.18 -4.82 2.65
N LEU A 73 -1.09 -5.05 3.37
CA LEU A 73 -0.80 -4.40 4.66
C LEU A 73 -0.42 -2.91 4.50
N MET A 74 0.24 -2.55 3.39
CA MET A 74 0.65 -1.17 3.10
C MET A 74 -0.48 -0.31 2.56
N MET A 75 -1.53 -0.89 1.95
CA MET A 75 -2.70 -0.16 1.43
C MET A 75 -3.29 0.89 2.40
N PRO A 76 -3.65 0.57 3.66
CA PRO A 76 -4.19 1.57 4.59
C PRO A 76 -3.19 2.68 4.94
N ILE A 77 -1.90 2.34 5.07
CA ILE A 77 -0.83 3.32 5.38
C ILE A 77 -0.63 4.26 4.19
N ALA A 78 -0.59 3.71 2.97
CA ALA A 78 -0.49 4.48 1.74
C ALA A 78 -1.72 5.39 1.53
N ALA A 79 -2.92 4.94 1.90
CA ALA A 79 -4.13 5.75 1.83
C ALA A 79 -4.01 7.00 2.73
N LEU A 80 -3.61 6.81 4.00
CA LEU A 80 -3.38 7.93 4.92
C LEU A 80 -2.31 8.89 4.40
N PHE A 81 -1.19 8.35 3.92
CA PHE A 81 -0.06 9.14 3.45
C PHE A 81 -0.40 9.94 2.18
N SER A 82 -1.08 9.31 1.22
CA SER A 82 -1.51 9.96 -0.03
C SER A 82 -2.53 11.08 0.19
N VAL A 83 -3.52 10.86 1.07
CA VAL A 83 -4.47 11.89 1.50
C VAL A 83 -3.69 13.05 2.13
N THR A 84 -2.81 12.77 3.08
CA THR A 84 -2.06 13.81 3.79
C THR A 84 -1.22 14.67 2.82
N ILE A 85 -0.49 14.03 1.90
CA ILE A 85 0.33 14.75 0.92
C ILE A 85 -0.52 15.56 -0.05
N LEU A 86 -1.58 14.97 -0.60
CA LEU A 86 -2.42 15.67 -1.58
C LEU A 86 -3.06 16.91 -0.96
N TYR A 87 -3.77 16.75 0.16
CA TYR A 87 -4.44 17.89 0.80
C TYR A 87 -3.42 18.89 1.39
N GLY A 88 -2.25 18.43 1.81
CA GLY A 88 -1.13 19.29 2.18
C GLY A 88 -0.65 20.17 1.02
N ARG A 89 -0.50 19.59 -0.18
CA ARG A 89 -0.15 20.34 -1.40
C ARG A 89 -1.26 21.31 -1.82
N LEU A 90 -2.52 20.86 -1.85
CA LEU A 90 -3.67 21.73 -2.16
C LEU A 90 -3.81 22.91 -1.18
N ALA A 91 -3.38 22.74 0.07
CA ALA A 91 -3.34 23.82 1.06
C ALA A 91 -2.16 24.77 0.82
N ALA A 92 -0.97 24.23 0.53
CA ALA A 92 0.23 25.00 0.24
C ALA A 92 0.10 25.84 -1.04
N ASP A 93 -0.54 25.28 -2.07
CA ASP A 93 -0.79 25.93 -3.36
C ASP A 93 -2.00 26.89 -3.31
N ASN A 94 -2.57 27.12 -2.12
CA ASN A 94 -3.75 27.97 -1.89
C ASN A 94 -5.02 27.57 -2.67
N GLU A 95 -5.07 26.38 -3.26
CA GLU A 95 -6.25 25.91 -4.02
C GLU A 95 -7.48 25.75 -3.11
N LEU A 96 -7.28 25.26 -1.88
CA LEU A 96 -8.33 25.17 -0.86
C LEU A 96 -8.88 26.55 -0.49
N THR A 97 -8.01 27.56 -0.39
CA THR A 97 -8.37 28.95 -0.08
C THR A 97 -9.12 29.59 -1.25
N ALA A 98 -8.66 29.37 -2.48
CA ALA A 98 -9.32 29.84 -3.70
C ALA A 98 -10.74 29.25 -3.83
N CYS A 99 -10.91 27.95 -3.53
CA CYS A 99 -12.23 27.31 -3.51
C CYS A 99 -13.17 27.97 -2.48
N ARG A 100 -12.67 28.29 -1.27
CA ARG A 100 -13.47 29.00 -0.26
C ARG A 100 -13.86 30.40 -0.72
N ALA A 101 -12.94 31.15 -1.33
CA ALA A 101 -13.20 32.48 -1.85
C ALA A 101 -14.24 32.46 -3.00
N ALA A 102 -14.26 31.39 -3.80
CA ALA A 102 -15.26 31.15 -4.84
C ALA A 102 -16.62 30.65 -4.30
N GLY A 103 -16.80 30.55 -2.98
CA GLY A 103 -18.04 30.07 -2.35
C GLY A 103 -18.24 28.55 -2.45
N ILE A 104 -17.23 27.79 -2.84
CA ILE A 104 -17.31 26.32 -2.95
C ILE A 104 -17.16 25.72 -1.54
N ASN A 105 -18.08 24.82 -1.19
CA ASN A 105 -18.01 24.08 0.06
C ASN A 105 -16.84 23.07 0.04
N VAL A 106 -15.76 23.40 0.76
CA VAL A 106 -14.56 22.58 0.89
C VAL A 106 -14.84 21.20 1.48
N HIS A 107 -15.90 21.05 2.29
CA HIS A 107 -16.22 19.73 2.86
C HIS A 107 -16.56 18.70 1.79
N ARG A 108 -17.07 19.14 0.63
CA ARG A 108 -17.34 18.23 -0.50
C ARG A 108 -16.07 17.67 -1.13
N LEU A 109 -14.94 18.38 -1.04
CA LEU A 109 -13.66 17.88 -1.56
C LEU A 109 -13.21 16.63 -0.81
N PHE A 110 -13.49 16.52 0.49
CA PHE A 110 -13.17 15.31 1.29
C PHE A 110 -13.90 14.05 0.81
N LEU A 111 -14.97 14.19 0.01
CA LEU A 111 -15.67 13.04 -0.57
C LEU A 111 -14.72 12.17 -1.40
N ALA A 112 -13.73 12.76 -2.09
CA ALA A 112 -12.71 12.00 -2.81
C ALA A 112 -11.88 11.11 -1.87
N ALA A 113 -11.54 11.60 -0.68
CA ALA A 113 -10.82 10.82 0.34
C ALA A 113 -11.70 9.70 0.90
N VAL A 114 -12.99 9.96 1.13
CA VAL A 114 -13.94 8.94 1.61
C VAL A 114 -14.12 7.83 0.57
N VAL A 115 -14.26 8.18 -0.72
CA VAL A 115 -14.35 7.21 -1.81
C VAL A 115 -13.09 6.32 -1.86
N LEU A 116 -11.90 6.92 -1.73
CA LEU A 116 -10.67 6.15 -1.64
C LEU A 116 -10.69 5.21 -0.42
N ALA A 117 -11.06 5.72 0.76
CA ALA A 117 -11.08 4.95 1.99
C ALA A 117 -12.02 3.74 1.88
N VAL A 118 -13.24 3.92 1.38
CA VAL A 118 -14.19 2.83 1.15
C VAL A 118 -13.62 1.81 0.17
N GLY A 119 -13.00 2.25 -0.93
CA GLY A 119 -12.36 1.37 -1.90
C GLY A 119 -11.22 0.55 -1.30
N VAL A 120 -10.37 1.21 -0.49
CA VAL A 120 -9.26 0.56 0.22
C VAL A 120 -9.79 -0.43 1.25
N THR A 121 -10.79 -0.08 2.04
CA THR A 121 -11.41 -1.00 3.00
C THR A 121 -12.01 -2.22 2.31
N ALA A 122 -12.78 -2.03 1.24
CA ALA A 122 -13.36 -3.14 0.49
C ALA A 122 -12.29 -4.07 -0.08
N PHE A 123 -11.23 -3.50 -0.67
CA PHE A 123 -10.10 -4.27 -1.19
C PHE A 123 -9.34 -5.00 -0.07
N SER A 124 -9.03 -4.33 1.04
CA SER A 124 -8.33 -4.92 2.17
C SER A 124 -9.14 -6.05 2.80
N LEU A 125 -10.46 -5.91 2.93
CA LEU A 125 -11.33 -7.00 3.41
C LEU A 125 -11.33 -8.19 2.44
N PHE A 126 -11.45 -7.94 1.14
CA PHE A 126 -11.38 -8.98 0.12
C PHE A 126 -10.03 -9.72 0.16
N ALA A 127 -8.94 -8.96 0.17
CA ALA A 127 -7.59 -9.50 0.20
C ALA A 127 -7.31 -10.29 1.48
N THR A 128 -7.72 -9.78 2.64
CA THR A 128 -7.51 -10.45 3.93
C THR A 128 -8.31 -11.74 4.06
N ASN A 129 -9.53 -11.81 3.51
CA ASN A 129 -10.35 -13.01 3.61
C ASN A 129 -10.02 -14.09 2.59
N LEU A 130 -9.60 -13.72 1.37
CA LEU A 130 -9.47 -14.67 0.27
C LEU A 130 -8.04 -14.82 -0.23
N VAL A 131 -7.26 -13.74 -0.24
CA VAL A 131 -5.95 -13.68 -0.88
C VAL A 131 -4.87 -14.08 0.13
N ILE A 132 -4.80 -13.40 1.28
CA ILE A 132 -3.79 -13.64 2.32
C ILE A 132 -3.78 -15.11 2.79
N PRO A 133 -4.92 -15.77 3.11
CA PRO A 133 -4.88 -17.15 3.61
C PRO A 133 -4.29 -18.13 2.59
N ARG A 134 -4.56 -17.93 1.29
CA ARG A 134 -3.99 -18.75 0.21
C ARG A 134 -2.48 -18.59 0.13
N PHE A 135 -1.97 -17.37 0.18
CA PHE A 135 -0.54 -17.12 0.18
C PHE A 135 0.14 -17.64 1.45
N MET A 136 -0.48 -17.48 2.62
CA MET A 136 0.06 -18.00 3.87
C MET A 136 0.15 -19.53 3.89
N GLN A 137 -0.85 -20.24 3.35
CA GLN A 137 -0.78 -21.70 3.21
C GLN A 137 0.39 -22.14 2.32
N GLN A 138 0.67 -21.41 1.24
CA GLN A 138 1.78 -21.76 0.36
C GLN A 138 3.15 -21.45 1.00
N ILE A 139 3.24 -20.37 1.78
CA ILE A 139 4.43 -20.05 2.59
C ILE A 139 4.66 -21.14 3.63
N GLU A 140 3.61 -21.61 4.31
CA GLU A 140 3.71 -22.67 5.31
C GLU A 140 4.14 -24.01 4.68
N TYR A 141 3.61 -24.35 3.50
CA TYR A 141 4.04 -25.53 2.75
C TYR A 141 5.53 -25.45 2.40
N PHE A 142 5.99 -24.30 1.91
CA PHE A 142 7.40 -24.05 1.62
C PHE A 142 8.29 -24.12 2.87
N ALA A 143 7.82 -23.62 4.01
CA ALA A 143 8.53 -23.70 5.28
C ALA A 143 8.64 -25.15 5.78
N ARG A 144 7.57 -25.94 5.66
CA ARG A 144 7.55 -27.36 6.07
C ARG A 144 8.48 -28.23 5.21
N SER A 145 8.53 -28.01 3.89
CA SER A 145 9.46 -28.76 3.02
C SER A 145 10.93 -28.44 3.31
N ASN A 146 11.22 -27.23 3.79
CA ASN A 146 12.57 -26.74 4.09
C ASN A 146 12.93 -26.79 5.58
N ILE A 147 12.07 -27.35 6.43
CA ILE A 147 12.18 -27.33 7.89
C ILE A 147 13.49 -27.93 8.39
N ARG A 148 14.03 -28.91 7.65
CA ARG A 148 15.33 -29.53 7.90
C ARG A 148 16.43 -28.47 7.91
N ASN A 149 16.51 -27.66 6.86
CA ASN A 149 17.55 -26.65 6.70
C ASN A 149 17.36 -25.47 7.67
N ILE A 150 16.11 -25.08 7.95
CA ILE A 150 15.79 -24.01 8.91
C ILE A 150 16.21 -24.42 10.34
N VAL A 151 15.88 -25.64 10.77
CA VAL A 151 16.27 -26.16 12.10
C VAL A 151 17.79 -26.34 12.19
N PHE A 152 18.45 -26.89 11.17
CA PHE A 152 19.91 -27.01 11.15
C PHE A 152 20.62 -25.65 11.25
N ASN A 153 20.12 -24.62 10.54
CA ASN A 153 20.69 -23.28 10.59
C ASN A 153 20.41 -22.59 11.93
N LYS A 154 19.24 -22.82 12.53
CA LYS A 154 18.91 -22.32 13.87
C LYS A 154 19.84 -22.91 14.93
N ILE A 155 20.09 -24.23 14.88
CA ILE A 155 21.03 -24.93 15.78
C ILE A 155 22.47 -24.42 15.60
N ARG A 156 22.92 -24.25 14.35
CA ARG A 156 24.26 -23.73 14.03
C ARG A 156 24.45 -22.29 14.51
N GLN A 157 23.42 -21.43 14.41
CA GLN A 157 23.46 -20.06 14.92
C GLN A 157 23.36 -19.99 16.45
N SER A 158 22.69 -20.94 17.12
CA SER A 158 22.55 -20.98 18.58
C SER A 158 23.78 -21.53 19.35
N GLY A 159 24.91 -21.78 18.68
CA GLY A 159 26.21 -21.91 19.36
C GLY A 159 26.43 -23.17 20.22
N PHE A 160 25.62 -24.23 20.08
CA PHE A 160 25.78 -25.46 20.88
C PHE A 160 27.01 -26.32 20.51
N VAL A 161 27.73 -26.00 19.44
CA VAL A 161 28.90 -26.76 18.96
C VAL A 161 30.20 -26.35 19.69
N ARG A 162 30.18 -25.29 20.51
CA ARG A 162 31.38 -24.80 21.21
C ARG A 162 31.70 -25.51 22.54
N TYR A 163 30.89 -26.48 22.97
CA TYR A 163 31.06 -27.17 24.26
C TYR A 163 31.60 -28.61 24.18
N LEU A 164 32.01 -29.07 23.00
CA LEU A 164 32.52 -30.44 22.79
C LEU A 164 33.92 -30.46 22.15
N ASN A 165 34.74 -29.44 22.39
CA ASN A 165 36.16 -29.46 22.03
C ASN A 165 37.00 -28.75 23.09
#